data_AF-A0A1C5NE36-F1
#
_entry.id   AF-A0A1C5NE36-F1
#
_cell.length_a   1.000
_cell.length_b   1.000
_cell.length_c   1.000
_cell.angle_alpha   90.00
_cell.angle_beta   90.00
_cell.angle_gamma   90.00
#
_symmetry.space_group_name_H-M   'P 1'
#
loop_
_entity.id
_entity.type
_entity.pdbx_description
1 polymer ?
#
loop_
_entity_poly.entity_id
_entity_poly.type
_entity_poly.pdbx_seq_one_letter_code
_entity_poly.pdbx_strand_id
1 'polypeptide(L)'
;MKEKIKHFSLLTVSTLIMAVGTYFFKFTNNFTFGGITGLAVLVADKTSISASDFSFIVNMLLLILGFIVLGKKFAAKTAYCSILLSVVLSTLERVCPMDHPLTDQTMLELCFAIALPALGSAILFNIGSSSGGTDIIKDTAVSILVKLFL
;
A
#
# COMPACT_ATOMS: atom_id res chain seq x y z
N MET A 1 -19.22 -10.89 18.00
CA MET A 1 -17.80 -11.33 17.98
C MET A 1 -17.35 -11.94 16.65
N LYS A 2 -18.15 -12.77 15.98
CA LYS A 2 -17.80 -13.38 14.67
C LYS A 2 -17.45 -12.36 13.57
N GLU A 3 -18.18 -11.25 13.47
CA GLU A 3 -17.93 -10.19 12.47
C GLU A 3 -16.54 -9.54 12.62
N LYS A 4 -16.12 -9.20 13.85
CA LYS A 4 -14.80 -8.57 14.09
C LYS A 4 -13.64 -9.50 13.69
N ILE A 5 -13.79 -10.80 13.95
CA ILE A 5 -12.78 -11.82 13.61
C ILE A 5 -12.71 -11.97 12.09
N LYS A 6 -13.85 -12.00 11.40
CA LYS A 6 -13.93 -12.09 9.94
C LYS A 6 -13.29 -10.86 9.26
N HIS A 7 -13.50 -9.67 9.82
CA HIS A 7 -12.83 -8.44 9.38
C HIS A 7 -11.31 -8.51 9.58
N PHE A 8 -10.85 -8.99 10.73
CA PHE A 8 -9.42 -9.09 11.02
C PHE A 8 -8.70 -10.13 10.16
N SER A 9 -9.35 -11.28 9.91
CA SER A 9 -8.83 -12.30 8.99
C SER A 9 -8.77 -11.77 7.55
N LEU A 10 -9.81 -11.05 7.10
CA LEU A 10 -9.82 -10.42 5.78
C LEU A 10 -8.71 -9.37 5.63
N LEU A 11 -8.51 -8.50 6.63
CA LEU A 11 -7.39 -7.55 6.67
C LEU A 11 -6.05 -8.28 6.48
N THR A 12 -5.83 -9.31 7.27
CA THR A 12 -4.56 -10.06 7.29
C THR A 12 -4.31 -10.79 5.97
N VAL A 13 -5.33 -11.48 5.43
CA VAL A 13 -5.24 -12.21 4.15
C VAL A 13 -4.98 -11.24 3.01
N SER A 14 -5.71 -10.13 2.94
CA SER A 14 -5.50 -9.12 1.91
C SER A 14 -4.11 -8.52 1.98
N THR A 15 -3.65 -8.15 3.17
CA THR A 15 -2.29 -7.63 3.37
C THR A 15 -1.22 -8.65 2.99
N LEU A 16 -1.42 -9.94 3.29
CA LEU A 16 -0.52 -11.01 2.84
C LEU A 16 -0.45 -11.12 1.32
N ILE A 17 -1.61 -11.12 0.63
CA ILE A 17 -1.66 -11.17 -0.84
C ILE A 17 -0.93 -9.96 -1.44
N MET A 18 -1.15 -8.76 -0.88
CA MET A 18 -0.42 -7.55 -1.30
C MET A 18 1.08 -7.67 -1.05
N ALA A 19 1.48 -8.17 0.12
CA ALA A 19 2.88 -8.32 0.50
C ALA A 19 3.61 -9.29 -0.44
N VAL A 20 2.98 -10.43 -0.76
CA VAL A 20 3.55 -11.42 -1.69
C VAL A 20 3.69 -10.82 -3.09
N GLY A 21 2.65 -10.17 -3.62
CA GLY A 21 2.73 -9.50 -4.93
C GLY A 21 3.80 -8.41 -4.98
N THR A 22 3.94 -7.65 -3.89
CA THR A 22 4.93 -6.59 -3.75
C THR A 22 6.35 -7.15 -3.59
N TYR A 23 6.55 -8.19 -2.79
CA TYR A 23 7.86 -8.76 -2.54
C TYR A 23 8.40 -9.50 -3.77
N PHE A 24 7.65 -10.49 -4.26
CA PHE A 24 8.14 -11.39 -5.30
C PHE A 24 8.26 -10.74 -6.67
N PHE A 25 7.39 -9.78 -7.00
CA PHE A 25 7.33 -9.21 -8.35
C PHE A 25 7.76 -7.75 -8.41
N LYS A 26 7.39 -6.91 -7.43
CA LYS A 26 7.74 -5.48 -7.46
C LYS A 26 9.18 -5.23 -7.01
N PHE A 27 9.60 -5.78 -5.88
CA PHE A 27 10.96 -5.55 -5.37
C PHE A 27 12.02 -6.18 -6.27
N THR A 28 11.81 -7.41 -6.73
CA THR A 28 12.77 -8.14 -7.56
C THR A 28 13.08 -7.45 -8.91
N ASN A 29 12.10 -6.76 -9.51
CA ASN A 29 12.28 -6.00 -10.74
C ASN A 29 12.47 -4.49 -10.55
N ASN A 30 12.58 -4.01 -9.30
CA ASN A 30 12.63 -2.58 -8.98
C ASN A 30 11.50 -1.76 -9.65
N PHE A 31 10.29 -2.33 -9.75
CA PHE A 31 9.18 -1.64 -10.40
C PHE A 31 8.77 -0.41 -9.59
N THR A 32 8.89 0.76 -10.24
CA THR A 32 8.36 2.01 -9.71
C THR A 32 6.90 2.16 -10.16
N PHE A 33 5.98 2.04 -9.22
CA PHE A 33 4.56 2.32 -9.47
C PHE A 33 4.27 3.81 -9.32
N GLY A 34 3.41 4.35 -10.21
CA GLY A 34 2.94 5.73 -10.17
C GLY A 34 2.16 6.05 -8.89
N GLY A 35 2.10 7.33 -8.54
CA GLY A 35 1.52 7.84 -7.28
C GLY A 35 2.56 8.62 -6.48
N ILE A 36 2.47 8.57 -5.14
CA ILE A 36 3.42 9.30 -4.27
C ILE A 36 4.82 8.72 -4.39
N THR A 37 4.94 7.40 -4.54
CA THR A 37 6.23 6.70 -4.66
C THR A 37 6.89 7.00 -6.00
N GLY A 38 6.13 7.03 -7.10
CA GLY A 38 6.64 7.45 -8.40
C GLY A 38 7.02 8.94 -8.45
N LEU A 39 6.22 9.81 -7.81
CA LEU A 39 6.57 11.22 -7.63
C LEU A 39 7.86 11.38 -6.81
N ALA A 40 8.04 10.57 -5.77
CA ALA A 40 9.24 10.60 -4.95
C ALA A 40 10.49 10.24 -5.73
N VAL A 41 10.42 9.26 -6.65
CA VAL A 41 11.53 8.91 -7.54
C VAL A 41 11.86 10.06 -8.50
N LEU A 42 10.85 10.70 -9.10
CA LEU A 42 11.07 11.86 -9.98
C LEU A 42 11.67 13.06 -9.24
N VAL A 43 11.23 13.31 -8.00
CA VAL A 43 11.76 14.40 -7.17
C VAL A 43 13.17 14.08 -6.68
N ALA A 44 13.47 12.83 -6.33
CA ALA A 44 14.80 12.37 -5.92
C ALA A 44 15.81 12.37 -7.09
N ASP A 45 15.35 12.18 -8.33
CA ASP A 45 16.20 12.36 -9.52
C ASP A 45 16.58 13.83 -9.72
N LYS A 46 15.68 14.76 -9.37
CA LYS A 46 15.90 16.20 -9.49
C LYS A 46 16.49 16.88 -8.26
N THR A 47 16.49 16.23 -7.11
CA THR A 47 16.82 16.80 -5.79
C THR A 47 17.68 15.83 -5.02
N SER A 48 18.69 16.28 -4.28
CA SER A 48 19.56 15.43 -3.44
C SER A 48 18.87 14.76 -2.24
N ILE A 49 17.54 14.77 -2.19
CA ILE A 49 16.72 14.17 -1.14
C ILE A 49 16.36 12.74 -1.55
N SER A 50 16.54 11.78 -0.64
CA SER A 50 16.14 10.39 -0.87
C SER A 50 14.64 10.29 -1.17
N ALA A 51 14.27 9.46 -2.14
CA ALA A 51 12.87 9.16 -2.44
C ALA A 51 12.10 8.64 -1.20
N SER A 52 12.82 8.02 -0.26
CA SER A 52 12.24 7.56 1.02
C SER A 52 11.83 8.73 1.91
N ASP A 53 12.66 9.77 2.03
CA ASP A 53 12.37 10.93 2.88
C ASP A 53 11.20 11.74 2.32
N PHE A 54 11.17 11.95 1.01
CA PHE A 54 10.04 12.63 0.36
C PHE A 54 8.74 11.82 0.51
N SER A 55 8.79 10.50 0.27
CA SER A 55 7.62 9.62 0.50
C SER A 55 7.16 9.65 1.95
N PHE A 56 8.09 9.68 2.91
CA PHE A 56 7.74 9.70 4.33
C PHE A 56 7.00 10.99 4.71
N ILE A 57 7.51 12.16 4.29
CA ILE A 57 6.86 13.46 4.56
C ILE A 57 5.46 13.49 3.95
N VAL A 58 5.32 13.10 2.69
CA VAL A 58 4.03 13.12 2.00
C VAL A 58 3.06 12.10 2.62
N ASN A 59 3.52 10.90 2.96
CA ASN A 59 2.69 9.89 3.62
C ASN A 59 2.24 10.34 5.02
N MET A 60 3.10 11.02 5.78
CA MET A 60 2.74 11.61 7.07
C MET A 60 1.66 12.70 6.93
N LEU A 61 1.82 13.62 5.97
CA LEU A 61 0.81 14.64 5.65
C LEU A 61 -0.53 14.02 5.27
N LEU A 62 -0.49 12.98 4.45
CA LEU A 62 -1.67 12.24 4.03
C LEU A 62 -2.35 11.53 5.18
N LEU A 63 -1.57 10.96 6.10
CA LEU A 63 -2.11 10.29 7.28
C LEU A 63 -2.81 11.29 8.21
N ILE A 64 -2.27 12.50 8.36
CA ILE A 64 -2.92 13.60 9.10
C ILE A 64 -4.23 14.03 8.41
N LEU A 65 -4.22 14.22 7.09
CA LEU A 65 -5.43 14.57 6.32
C LEU A 65 -6.49 13.45 6.40
N GLY A 66 -6.08 12.21 6.20
CA GLY A 66 -6.94 11.04 6.32
C GLY A 66 -7.50 10.90 7.73
N PHE A 67 -6.72 11.21 8.76
CA PHE A 67 -7.20 11.23 10.14
C PHE A 67 -8.30 12.27 10.37
N ILE A 68 -8.18 13.47 9.80
CA ILE A 68 -9.16 14.54 9.93
C ILE A 68 -10.45 14.20 9.13
N VAL A 69 -10.32 13.67 7.92
CA VAL A 69 -11.47 13.45 7.02
C VAL A 69 -12.20 12.13 7.30
N LEU A 70 -11.46 11.03 7.49
CA LEU A 70 -11.98 9.66 7.63
C LEU A 70 -12.11 9.24 9.12
N GLY A 71 -11.44 9.96 10.02
CA GLY A 71 -11.54 9.77 11.46
C GLY A 71 -10.60 8.74 12.07
N LYS A 72 -10.50 8.74 13.41
CA LYS A 72 -9.60 7.88 14.21
C LYS A 72 -9.70 6.38 13.92
N LYS A 73 -10.91 5.88 13.66
CA LYS A 73 -11.16 4.44 13.43
C LYS A 73 -10.54 3.96 12.11
N PHE A 74 -10.56 4.79 11.07
CA PHE A 74 -9.94 4.48 9.79
C PHE A 74 -8.42 4.52 9.91
N ALA A 75 -7.88 5.60 10.49
CA ALA A 75 -6.44 5.76 10.70
C ALA A 75 -5.82 4.60 11.49
N ALA A 76 -6.51 4.10 12.53
CA ALA A 76 -6.05 2.94 13.31
C ALA A 76 -5.99 1.64 12.48
N LYS A 77 -6.99 1.38 11.62
CA LYS A 77 -6.99 0.18 10.74
C LYS A 77 -5.90 0.29 9.67
N THR A 78 -5.76 1.46 9.06
CA THR A 78 -4.74 1.73 8.03
C THR A 78 -3.33 1.61 8.62
N ALA A 79 -3.10 2.14 9.83
CA ALA A 79 -1.85 1.96 10.54
C ALA A 79 -1.56 0.48 10.81
N TYR A 80 -2.57 -0.28 11.26
CA TYR A 80 -2.42 -1.73 11.47
C TYR A 80 -2.04 -2.46 10.18
N CYS A 81 -2.73 -2.21 9.06
CA CYS A 81 -2.40 -2.81 7.76
C CYS A 81 -1.01 -2.40 7.28
N SER A 82 -0.62 -1.14 7.44
CA SER A 82 0.67 -0.62 6.99
C SER A 82 1.85 -1.20 7.80
N ILE A 83 1.67 -1.35 9.11
CA ILE A 83 2.63 -2.04 9.98
C ILE A 83 2.71 -3.53 9.62
N LEU A 84 1.55 -4.19 9.48
CA LEU A 84 1.50 -5.61 9.12
C LEU A 84 2.17 -5.86 7.76
N LEU A 85 1.89 -5.02 6.76
CA LEU A 85 2.52 -5.08 5.44
C LEU A 85 4.04 -4.94 5.55
N SER A 86 4.52 -3.96 6.32
CA SER A 86 5.96 -3.76 6.56
C SER A 86 6.62 -4.95 7.26
N VAL A 87 5.96 -5.53 8.27
CA VAL A 87 6.47 -6.71 8.98
C VAL A 87 6.50 -7.94 8.07
N VAL A 88 5.44 -8.17 7.30
CA VAL A 88 5.37 -9.30 6.35
C VAL A 88 6.42 -9.14 5.25
N LEU A 89 6.61 -7.93 4.73
CA LEU A 89 7.68 -7.65 3.76
C LEU A 89 9.07 -7.91 4.36
N SER A 90 9.36 -7.39 5.54
CA SER A 90 10.67 -7.57 6.19
C SER A 90 10.94 -9.02 6.60
N THR A 91 9.90 -9.77 6.95
CA THR A 91 10.02 -11.23 7.21
C THR A 91 10.22 -12.01 5.93
N LEU A 92 9.50 -11.71 4.85
CA LEU A 92 9.73 -12.30 3.53
C LEU A 92 11.15 -12.04 3.04
N GLU A 93 11.65 -10.82 3.23
CA GLU A 93 13.02 -10.42 2.86
C GLU A 93 14.09 -11.23 3.60
N ARG A 94 13.89 -11.51 4.89
CA ARG A 94 14.84 -12.29 5.69
C ARG A 94 14.72 -13.80 5.48
N VAL A 95 13.53 -14.31 5.18
CA VAL A 95 13.27 -15.76 5.08
C VAL A 95 13.54 -16.28 3.67
N CYS A 96 13.20 -15.50 2.64
CA CYS A 96 13.40 -15.84 1.24
C CYS A 96 14.04 -14.67 0.48
N PRO A 97 15.32 -14.34 0.72
CA PRO A 97 16.02 -13.36 -0.09
C PRO A 97 16.01 -13.82 -1.55
N MET A 98 15.27 -13.11 -2.40
CA MET A 98 15.26 -13.35 -3.84
C MET A 98 16.34 -12.50 -4.51
N ASP A 99 17.38 -13.14 -5.01
CA ASP A 99 18.44 -12.49 -5.79
C ASP A 99 18.08 -12.34 -7.28
N HIS A 100 17.06 -13.06 -7.78
CA HIS A 100 16.67 -13.06 -9.18
C HIS A 100 15.14 -13.02 -9.39
N PRO A 101 14.66 -12.35 -10.47
CA PRO A 101 13.26 -12.40 -10.90
C PRO A 101 12.77 -13.83 -11.08
N LEU A 102 11.48 -14.06 -10.79
CA LEU A 102 10.87 -15.38 -10.95
C LEU A 102 10.79 -15.80 -12.43
N THR A 103 10.89 -14.84 -13.35
CA THR A 103 10.74 -15.06 -14.79
C THR A 103 11.52 -14.02 -15.58
N ASP A 104 12.12 -14.38 -16.71
CA ASP A 104 12.84 -13.44 -17.59
C ASP A 104 11.90 -12.50 -18.39
N GLN A 105 10.58 -12.65 -18.23
CA GLN A 105 9.57 -11.82 -18.87
C GLN A 105 9.03 -10.74 -17.92
N THR A 106 9.70 -9.59 -17.92
CA THR A 106 9.35 -8.40 -17.13
C THR A 106 7.88 -7.98 -17.28
N MET A 107 7.27 -8.11 -18.47
CA MET A 107 5.85 -7.80 -18.71
C MET A 107 4.90 -8.67 -17.88
N LEU A 108 5.16 -9.97 -17.78
CA LEU A 108 4.31 -10.88 -17.04
C LEU A 108 4.43 -10.61 -15.53
N GLU A 109 5.66 -10.40 -15.06
CA GLU A 109 5.93 -10.05 -13.67
C GLU A 109 5.29 -8.71 -13.29
N LEU A 110 5.29 -7.72 -14.20
CA LEU A 110 4.58 -6.46 -14.00
C LEU A 110 3.07 -6.66 -13.84
N CYS A 111 2.45 -7.51 -14.67
CA CYS A 111 1.02 -7.84 -14.54
C CYS A 111 0.71 -8.43 -13.17
N PHE A 112 1.52 -9.36 -12.67
CA PHE A 112 1.33 -9.94 -11.33
C PHE A 112 1.65 -8.96 -10.20
N ALA A 113 2.70 -8.14 -10.37
CA ALA A 113 3.09 -7.08 -9.44
C ALA A 113 2.00 -6.02 -9.25
N ILE A 114 1.10 -5.86 -10.23
CA ILE A 114 -0.05 -4.95 -10.14
C ILE A 114 -1.31 -5.70 -9.69
N ALA A 115 -1.61 -6.86 -10.30
CA ALA A 115 -2.87 -7.57 -10.07
C ALA A 115 -3.00 -8.08 -8.62
N LEU A 116 -1.94 -8.67 -8.06
CA LEU A 116 -1.97 -9.21 -6.69
C LEU A 116 -2.19 -8.09 -5.64
N PRO A 117 -1.40 -6.98 -5.64
CA PRO A 117 -1.68 -5.87 -4.75
C PRO A 117 -3.02 -5.17 -5.01
N ALA A 118 -3.47 -5.09 -6.26
CA ALA A 118 -4.77 -4.49 -6.60
C ALA A 118 -5.94 -5.30 -6.01
N LEU A 119 -5.87 -6.63 -6.07
CA LEU A 119 -6.88 -7.51 -5.45
C LEU A 119 -6.90 -7.34 -3.93
N GLY A 120 -5.74 -7.31 -3.29
CA GLY A 120 -5.66 -7.09 -1.84
C GLY A 120 -6.18 -5.70 -1.43
N SER A 121 -5.81 -4.66 -2.18
CA SER A 121 -6.29 -3.28 -1.95
C SER A 121 -7.81 -3.16 -2.16
N ALA A 122 -8.38 -3.80 -3.17
CA ALA A 122 -9.83 -3.81 -3.39
C ALA A 122 -10.61 -4.43 -2.21
N ILE A 123 -10.08 -5.51 -1.63
CA ILE A 123 -10.68 -6.14 -0.45
C ILE A 123 -10.53 -5.23 0.78
N LEU A 124 -9.37 -4.60 0.98
CA LEU A 124 -9.15 -3.63 2.08
C LEU A 124 -10.13 -2.46 1.99
N PHE A 125 -10.34 -1.92 0.79
CA PHE A 125 -11.25 -0.82 0.53
C PHE A 125 -12.70 -1.22 0.85
N ASN A 126 -13.12 -2.43 0.47
CA ASN A 126 -14.46 -2.96 0.73
C ASN A 126 -14.77 -3.02 2.24
N ILE A 127 -13.78 -3.33 3.09
CA ILE A 127 -13.93 -3.38 4.54
C ILE A 127 -13.66 -2.04 5.26
N GLY A 128 -13.53 -0.95 4.49
CA GLY A 128 -13.28 0.41 5.00
C GLY A 128 -11.92 0.53 5.69
N SER A 129 -10.88 0.00 5.03
CA SER A 129 -9.48 0.08 5.44
C SER A 129 -8.61 0.42 4.24
N SER A 130 -7.42 0.93 4.48
CA SER A 130 -6.47 1.30 3.43
C SER A 130 -5.11 0.68 3.68
N SER A 131 -4.37 0.44 2.60
CA SER A 131 -2.95 0.03 2.64
C SER A 131 -2.01 1.20 2.95
N GLY A 132 -2.51 2.44 2.93
CA GLY A 132 -1.74 3.66 3.19
C GLY A 132 -1.18 4.34 1.94
N GLY A 133 -0.53 5.50 2.09
CA GLY A 133 0.04 6.25 0.96
C GLY A 133 -1.04 6.80 0.01
N THR A 134 -0.96 6.44 -1.28
CA THR A 134 -1.86 6.98 -2.32
C THR A 134 -3.30 6.53 -2.12
N ASP A 135 -3.51 5.41 -1.45
CA ASP A 135 -4.85 4.93 -1.13
C ASP A 135 -5.57 5.87 -0.14
N ILE A 136 -4.84 6.57 0.71
CA ILE A 136 -5.42 7.58 1.62
C ILE A 136 -5.99 8.77 0.81
N ILE A 137 -5.33 9.17 -0.28
CA ILE A 137 -5.83 10.22 -1.18
C ILE A 137 -7.16 9.80 -1.79
N LYS A 138 -7.22 8.56 -2.31
CA LYS A 138 -8.43 8.03 -2.94
C LYS A 138 -9.58 7.97 -1.95
N ASP A 139 -9.37 7.41 -0.76
CA ASP A 139 -10.38 7.33 0.30
C ASP A 139 -10.88 8.71 0.73
N THR A 140 -9.95 9.65 0.90
CA THR A 140 -10.27 11.04 1.28
C THR A 140 -11.09 11.74 0.20
N ALA A 141 -10.68 11.62 -1.07
CA ALA A 141 -11.37 12.22 -2.20
C ALA A 141 -12.78 11.65 -2.37
N VAL A 142 -12.93 10.32 -2.30
CA VAL A 142 -14.24 9.64 -2.37
C VAL A 142 -15.14 10.09 -1.22
N SER A 143 -14.63 10.17 0.01
CA SER A 143 -15.42 10.61 1.17
C SER A 143 -15.88 12.07 1.07
N ILE A 144 -15.05 12.97 0.52
CA ILE A 144 -15.42 14.37 0.29
C ILE A 144 -16.49 14.46 -0.80
N LEU A 145 -16.34 13.70 -1.88
CA LEU A 145 -17.30 13.68 -2.99
C LEU A 145 -18.67 13.20 -2.50
N VAL A 146 -18.73 12.12 -1.74
CA VAL A 146 -19.98 11.61 -1.15
C VAL A 146 -20.64 12.64 -0.23
N LYS A 147 -19.86 13.40 0.56
CA LYS A 147 -20.40 14.50 1.40
C LYS A 147 -20.84 15.72 0.61
N LEU A 148 -20.36 15.91 -0.62
CA LEU A 148 -20.75 17.03 -1.48
C LEU A 148 -22.05 16.75 -2.24
N PHE A 149 -22.36 15.47 -2.49
CA PHE A 149 -23.50 15.03 -3.28
C PHE A 149 -24.67 14.46 -2.46
N LEU A 150 -24.55 14.42 -1.12
CA LEU A 150 -25.61 14.05 -0.15
C LEU A 150 -25.85 15.20 0.82
#